data_AF-A0A1V0AEL9-F1
#
_entry.id   AF-A0A1V0AEL9-F1
#
_cell.length_a   1.000
_cell.length_b   1.000
_cell.length_c   1.000
_cell.angle_alpha   90.00
_cell.angle_beta   90.00
_cell.angle_gamma   90.00
#
_symmetry.space_group_name_H-M   'P 1'
#
loop_
_entity.id
_entity.type
_entity.pdbx_description
1 polymer ?
#
loop_
_entity_poly.entity_id
_entity_poly.type
_entity_poly.pdbx_seq_one_letter_code
_entity_poly.pdbx_strand_id
1 'polypeptide(L)'
;MKHPKLIANPLYKAGALPTSTCAEPEVASGNVKQARAYFDAVVECLETTWKKHLTDAGLKYTDVKVQHVTKFPKKWCDMETNKDDSQAWYCTDTRTLAVKTGKSWTSDPSDLWLFYVAASTYAYHIQNVVGIDAAYQAIPYGKRAELLEQNRRYNLQSTCFGGAFIKSVWPMEGRTSKDWNELVALVEGDEPGDERWDGKTANQRFWLKRGFSTGDPGSCNSWTAPPSKVA
;
A
#
# COMPACT_ATOMS: atom_id res chain seq x y z
N MET A 1 -14.54 -9.84 15.39
CA MET A 1 -13.32 -9.27 14.79
C MET A 1 -12.06 -9.48 15.66
N LYS A 2 -11.78 -10.66 16.21
CA LYS A 2 -10.57 -10.86 17.05
C LYS A 2 -9.82 -12.11 16.60
N HIS A 3 -9.05 -11.97 15.52
CA HIS A 3 -8.06 -12.97 15.13
C HIS A 3 -6.68 -12.53 15.68
N PRO A 4 -5.94 -13.37 16.43
CA PRO A 4 -4.69 -12.96 17.08
C PRO A 4 -3.66 -12.35 16.13
N LYS A 5 -3.51 -12.92 14.92
CA LYS A 5 -2.61 -12.40 13.89
C LYS A 5 -2.98 -11.01 13.35
N LEU A 6 -4.22 -10.58 13.48
CA LEU A 6 -4.66 -9.24 13.04
C LEU A 6 -4.36 -8.18 14.10
N ILE A 7 -4.57 -8.51 15.37
CA ILE A 7 -4.44 -7.54 16.48
C ILE A 7 -3.09 -7.56 17.18
N ALA A 8 -2.32 -8.64 17.06
CA ALA A 8 -1.06 -8.86 17.77
C ALA A 8 0.00 -9.53 16.88
N ASN A 9 0.05 -9.14 15.59
CA ASN A 9 1.09 -9.60 14.68
C ASN A 9 2.49 -9.24 15.24
N PRO A 10 3.48 -10.14 15.21
CA PRO A 10 4.86 -9.82 15.59
C PRO A 10 5.45 -8.59 14.88
N LEU A 11 5.02 -8.31 13.65
CA LEU A 11 5.42 -7.12 12.90
C LEU A 11 5.17 -5.83 13.68
N TYR A 12 4.09 -5.76 14.47
CA TYR A 12 3.77 -4.55 15.23
C TYR A 12 4.74 -4.24 16.38
N LYS A 13 5.70 -5.14 16.64
CA LYS A 13 6.74 -4.97 17.66
C LYS A 13 8.15 -4.91 17.03
N ALA A 14 8.25 -4.88 15.70
CA ALA A 14 9.52 -4.88 14.99
C ALA A 14 10.24 -3.52 15.02
N GLY A 15 9.56 -2.46 15.46
CA GLY A 15 10.11 -1.11 15.52
C GLY A 15 10.07 -0.41 14.16
N ALA A 16 10.69 0.77 14.06
CA ALA A 16 10.74 1.54 12.82
C ALA A 16 11.53 0.82 11.72
N LEU A 17 11.12 1.04 10.46
CA LEU A 17 11.87 0.60 9.29
C LEU A 17 13.26 1.27 9.30
N PRO A 18 14.30 0.56 8.84
CA PRO A 18 15.63 1.15 8.70
C PRO A 18 15.57 2.29 7.68
N THR A 19 16.30 3.38 7.94
CA THR A 19 16.47 4.42 6.93
C THR A 19 17.17 3.83 5.70
N SER A 20 16.62 4.12 4.52
CA SER A 20 17.16 3.68 3.23
C SER A 20 17.16 4.84 2.24
N THR A 21 17.95 4.71 1.19
CA THR A 21 17.95 5.66 0.07
C THR A 21 17.22 5.03 -1.09
N CYS A 22 16.30 5.78 -1.69
CA CYS A 22 15.63 5.37 -2.92
C CYS A 22 15.95 6.36 -4.02
N ALA A 23 16.59 5.89 -5.09
CA ALA A 23 16.87 6.70 -6.26
C ALA A 23 15.66 6.67 -7.19
N GLU A 24 15.14 7.85 -7.50
CA GLU A 24 14.00 8.01 -8.40
C GLU A 24 14.50 8.31 -9.82
N PRO A 25 14.25 7.43 -10.81
CA PRO A 25 14.56 7.74 -12.20
C PRO A 25 13.59 8.82 -12.73
N GLU A 26 14.04 9.60 -13.72
CA GLU A 26 13.18 10.62 -14.32
C GLU A 26 12.00 10.03 -15.10
N VAL A 27 10.84 10.70 -15.01
CA VAL A 27 9.65 10.39 -15.81
C VAL A 27 9.20 11.62 -16.57
N ALA A 28 9.22 11.54 -17.90
CA ALA A 28 8.60 12.54 -18.75
C ALA A 28 7.09 12.32 -18.83
N SER A 29 6.32 13.41 -18.81
CA SER A 29 4.86 13.36 -18.93
C SER A 29 4.42 12.58 -20.18
N GLY A 30 3.52 11.62 -19.98
CA GLY A 30 3.00 10.70 -21.00
C GLY A 30 3.93 9.53 -21.36
N ASN A 31 5.12 9.43 -20.76
CA ASN A 31 6.07 8.36 -21.08
C ASN A 31 5.83 7.11 -20.22
N VAL A 32 4.98 6.22 -20.72
CA VAL A 32 4.64 4.94 -20.06
C VAL A 32 5.90 4.10 -19.77
N LYS A 33 6.90 4.09 -20.66
CA LYS A 33 8.13 3.28 -20.44
C LYS A 33 8.90 3.79 -19.23
N GLN A 34 9.06 5.10 -19.09
CA GLN A 34 9.73 5.70 -17.94
C GLN A 34 8.92 5.51 -16.66
N ALA A 35 7.60 5.70 -16.70
CA ALA A 35 6.74 5.48 -15.54
C ALA A 35 6.78 4.03 -15.03
N ARG A 36 6.90 3.03 -15.93
CA ARG A 36 7.11 1.63 -15.54
C ARG A 36 8.47 1.40 -14.88
N ALA A 37 9.54 1.96 -15.44
CA ALA A 37 10.88 1.87 -14.86
C ALA A 37 10.95 2.56 -13.49
N TYR A 38 10.27 3.70 -13.33
CA TYR A 38 10.09 4.38 -12.06
C TYR A 38 9.35 3.50 -11.04
N PHE A 39 8.22 2.92 -11.43
CA PHE A 39 7.48 2.00 -10.56
C PHE A 39 8.35 0.82 -10.11
N ASP A 40 9.11 0.22 -11.02
CA ASP A 40 10.02 -0.90 -10.72
C ASP A 40 11.13 -0.48 -9.74
N ALA A 41 11.73 0.71 -9.93
CA ALA A 41 12.76 1.23 -9.04
C ALA A 41 12.22 1.47 -7.61
N VAL A 42 11.01 2.03 -7.49
CA VAL A 42 10.36 2.21 -6.18
C VAL A 42 10.07 0.86 -5.52
N VAL A 43 9.61 -0.14 -6.29
CA VAL A 43 9.40 -1.50 -5.78
C VAL A 43 10.71 -2.14 -5.33
N GLU A 44 11.82 -1.93 -6.01
CA GLU A 44 13.13 -2.42 -5.58
C GLU A 44 13.58 -1.80 -4.24
N CYS A 45 13.31 -0.51 -4.03
CA CYS A 45 13.54 0.16 -2.74
C CYS A 45 12.66 -0.42 -1.62
N LEU A 46 11.37 -0.64 -1.91
CA LEU A 46 10.42 -1.28 -1.00
C LEU A 46 10.90 -2.68 -0.61
N GLU A 47 11.27 -3.48 -1.61
CA GLU A 47 11.80 -4.83 -1.48
C GLU A 47 13.02 -4.87 -0.57
N THR A 48 14.01 -4.04 -0.85
CA THR A 48 15.25 -3.96 -0.05
C THR A 48 14.95 -3.57 1.40
N THR A 49 14.13 -2.55 1.61
CA THR A 49 13.84 -2.00 2.94
C THR A 49 13.05 -2.98 3.79
N TRP A 50 11.96 -3.54 3.24
CA TRP A 50 11.11 -4.46 3.97
C TRP A 50 11.74 -5.83 4.18
N LYS A 51 12.47 -6.37 3.19
CA LYS A 51 13.22 -7.62 3.34
C LYS A 51 14.22 -7.52 4.48
N LYS A 52 14.97 -6.42 4.53
CA LYS A 52 15.90 -6.15 5.65
C LYS A 52 15.15 -6.06 6.97
N HIS A 53 14.12 -5.22 7.05
CA HIS A 53 13.36 -5.00 8.29
C HIS A 53 12.76 -6.31 8.85
N LEU A 54 12.12 -7.11 7.99
CA LEU A 54 11.50 -8.38 8.39
C LEU A 54 12.55 -9.41 8.79
N THR A 55 13.66 -9.51 8.07
CA THR A 55 14.75 -10.45 8.41
C THR A 55 15.40 -10.09 9.74
N ASP A 56 15.68 -8.80 9.99
CA ASP A 56 16.24 -8.31 11.26
C ASP A 56 15.29 -8.58 12.44
N ALA A 57 13.97 -8.56 12.19
CA ALA A 57 12.93 -8.91 13.16
C ALA A 57 12.70 -10.43 13.31
N GLY A 58 13.46 -11.28 12.62
CA GLY A 58 13.32 -12.74 12.64
C GLY A 58 12.06 -13.26 11.95
N LEU A 59 11.45 -12.45 11.07
CA LEU A 59 10.26 -12.81 10.30
C LEU A 59 10.65 -13.39 8.96
N LYS A 60 9.87 -14.38 8.51
CA LYS A 60 10.04 -14.96 7.17
C LYS A 60 9.68 -13.93 6.12
N TYR A 61 10.44 -13.95 5.03
CA TYR A 61 10.23 -13.08 3.91
C TYR A 61 10.33 -13.85 2.60
N THR A 62 9.60 -13.42 1.59
CA THR A 62 9.81 -13.91 0.22
C THR A 62 9.45 -12.82 -0.75
N ASP A 63 10.26 -12.70 -1.80
CA ASP A 63 10.22 -11.57 -2.71
C ASP A 63 8.90 -11.45 -3.49
N VAL A 64 8.54 -10.20 -3.82
CA VAL A 64 7.42 -9.88 -4.70
C VAL A 64 7.79 -10.12 -6.16
N LYS A 65 6.78 -10.38 -7.01
CA LYS A 65 6.91 -10.32 -8.47
C LYS A 65 6.21 -9.07 -8.98
N VAL A 66 6.83 -8.33 -9.89
CA VAL A 66 6.16 -7.21 -10.59
C VAL A 66 5.77 -7.65 -12.00
N GLN A 67 4.53 -7.37 -12.39
CA GLN A 67 4.02 -7.66 -13.71
C GLN A 67 3.35 -6.45 -14.34
N HIS A 68 4.00 -5.86 -15.34
CA HIS A 68 3.40 -4.82 -16.16
C HIS A 68 2.43 -5.43 -17.18
N VAL A 69 1.17 -5.00 -17.17
CA VAL A 69 0.13 -5.46 -18.09
C VAL A 69 -0.41 -4.33 -18.95
N THR A 70 -0.95 -4.66 -20.12
CA THR A 70 -1.65 -3.70 -21.00
C THR A 70 -3.16 -3.74 -20.80
N LYS A 71 -3.69 -4.85 -20.27
CA LYS A 71 -5.09 -5.03 -19.92
C LYS A 71 -5.20 -6.00 -18.74
N PHE A 72 -6.19 -5.78 -17.89
CA PHE A 72 -6.61 -6.76 -16.91
C PHE A 72 -7.76 -7.61 -17.45
N PRO A 73 -7.82 -8.91 -17.12
CA PRO A 73 -9.03 -9.69 -17.31
C PRO A 73 -10.15 -9.19 -16.38
N LYS A 74 -11.41 -9.50 -16.68
CA LYS A 74 -12.57 -9.10 -15.86
C LYS A 74 -12.40 -9.43 -14.38
N LYS A 75 -11.82 -10.59 -14.08
CA LYS A 75 -11.40 -11.00 -12.74
C LYS A 75 -9.90 -11.23 -12.69
N TRP A 76 -9.24 -10.66 -11.69
CA TRP A 76 -7.83 -10.87 -11.40
C TRP A 76 -7.68 -11.31 -9.94
N CYS A 77 -7.20 -12.53 -9.71
CA CYS A 77 -7.08 -13.13 -8.38
C CYS A 77 -8.36 -12.98 -7.56
N ASP A 78 -9.47 -13.41 -8.15
CA ASP A 78 -10.85 -13.36 -7.63
C ASP A 78 -11.41 -11.97 -7.32
N MET A 79 -10.67 -10.90 -7.60
CA MET A 79 -11.14 -9.52 -7.52
C MET A 79 -11.70 -9.07 -8.88
N GLU A 80 -12.85 -8.39 -8.87
CA GLU A 80 -13.38 -7.75 -10.07
C GLU A 80 -12.50 -6.54 -10.42
N THR A 81 -12.04 -6.48 -11.67
CA THR A 81 -11.30 -5.33 -12.18
C THR A 81 -12.22 -4.39 -12.95
N ASN A 82 -11.82 -3.13 -13.11
CA ASN A 82 -12.58 -2.14 -13.84
C ASN A 82 -11.91 -1.83 -15.21
N LYS A 83 -12.40 -0.80 -15.89
CA LYS A 83 -11.93 -0.41 -17.23
C LYS A 83 -10.92 0.74 -17.20
N ASP A 84 -10.45 1.12 -16.02
CA ASP A 84 -9.56 2.27 -15.85
C ASP A 84 -8.29 2.06 -16.66
N ASP A 85 -7.78 3.14 -17.24
CA ASP A 85 -6.59 3.09 -18.07
C ASP A 85 -5.33 2.81 -17.24
N SER A 86 -5.37 3.08 -15.93
CA SER A 86 -4.32 2.76 -14.97
C SER A 86 -4.89 2.12 -13.70
N GLN A 87 -4.24 1.06 -13.22
CA GLN A 87 -4.64 0.35 -12.00
C GLN A 87 -3.52 -0.59 -11.52
N ALA A 88 -3.42 -0.83 -10.22
CA ALA A 88 -2.46 -1.75 -9.62
C ALA A 88 -3.18 -2.73 -8.68
N TRP A 89 -2.79 -3.99 -8.73
CA TRP A 89 -3.42 -5.07 -7.97
C TRP A 89 -2.36 -6.00 -7.39
N TYR A 90 -2.56 -6.43 -6.15
CA TYR A 90 -1.73 -7.46 -5.54
C TYR A 90 -2.45 -8.80 -5.51
N CYS A 91 -1.79 -9.85 -6.00
CA CYS A 91 -2.29 -11.22 -5.99
C CYS A 91 -1.56 -12.04 -4.92
N THR A 92 -2.27 -12.42 -3.85
CA THR A 92 -1.73 -13.20 -2.73
C THR A 92 -1.10 -14.52 -3.18
N ASP A 93 -1.83 -15.33 -3.95
CA ASP A 93 -1.42 -16.70 -4.29
C ASP A 93 -0.10 -16.76 -5.07
N THR A 94 0.09 -15.82 -5.97
CA THR A 94 1.28 -15.77 -6.85
C THR A 94 2.35 -14.79 -6.36
N ARG A 95 2.04 -13.99 -5.32
CA ARG A 95 2.84 -12.87 -4.82
C ARG A 95 3.18 -11.85 -5.91
N THR A 96 2.19 -11.54 -6.74
CA THR A 96 2.38 -10.67 -7.91
C THR A 96 1.71 -9.32 -7.71
N LEU A 97 2.49 -8.25 -7.81
CA LEU A 97 2.03 -6.89 -8.03
C LEU A 97 1.87 -6.69 -9.53
N ALA A 98 0.63 -6.72 -10.02
CA ALA A 98 0.31 -6.43 -11.40
C ALA A 98 -0.06 -4.95 -11.55
N VAL A 99 0.50 -4.28 -12.55
CA VAL A 99 0.28 -2.86 -12.79
C VAL A 99 -0.01 -2.58 -14.25
N LYS A 100 -1.08 -1.82 -14.50
CA LYS A 100 -1.41 -1.22 -15.80
C LYS A 100 -1.14 0.28 -15.66
N THR A 101 -0.29 0.80 -16.52
CA THR A 101 0.10 2.21 -16.54
C THR A 101 -0.47 2.86 -17.78
N GLY A 102 -1.42 3.78 -17.60
CA GLY A 102 -2.09 4.53 -18.66
C GLY A 102 -1.80 6.02 -18.60
N LYS A 103 -2.63 6.81 -19.27
CA LYS A 103 -2.48 8.26 -19.35
C LYS A 103 -2.75 8.92 -18.00
N SER A 104 -3.74 8.45 -17.26
CA SER A 104 -4.11 9.00 -15.95
C SER A 104 -2.96 9.03 -14.94
N TRP A 105 -2.03 8.07 -15.00
CA TRP A 105 -0.87 8.04 -14.10
C TRP A 105 0.41 8.60 -14.70
N THR A 106 0.44 8.87 -16.01
CA THR A 106 1.63 9.38 -16.70
C THR A 106 1.52 10.87 -17.03
N SER A 107 0.33 11.47 -16.91
CA SER A 107 0.15 12.88 -17.18
C SER A 107 0.73 13.78 -16.08
N ASP A 108 0.78 13.31 -14.84
CA ASP A 108 1.33 14.03 -13.71
C ASP A 108 2.86 14.07 -13.78
N PRO A 109 3.50 15.25 -13.91
CA PRO A 109 4.95 15.36 -13.96
C PRO A 109 5.63 15.19 -12.59
N SER A 110 4.87 15.06 -11.50
CA SER A 110 5.43 14.91 -10.15
C SER A 110 5.82 13.48 -9.80
N ASP A 111 5.24 12.47 -10.47
CA ASP A 111 5.37 11.04 -10.13
C ASP A 111 4.94 10.64 -8.71
N LEU A 112 4.40 11.58 -7.91
CA LEU A 112 4.00 11.33 -6.53
C LEU A 112 2.90 10.29 -6.42
N TRP A 113 2.00 10.27 -7.40
CA TRP A 113 0.99 9.24 -7.49
C TRP A 113 1.59 7.84 -7.75
N LEU A 114 2.55 7.73 -8.68
CA LEU A 114 3.24 6.46 -8.93
C LEU A 114 3.98 5.98 -7.69
N PHE A 115 4.64 6.89 -6.97
CA PHE A 115 5.32 6.60 -5.71
C PHE A 115 4.38 6.04 -4.65
N TYR A 116 3.27 6.74 -4.42
CA TYR A 116 2.26 6.34 -3.44
C TYR A 116 1.60 5.00 -3.81
N VAL A 117 1.23 4.80 -5.07
CA VAL A 117 0.60 3.56 -5.52
C VAL A 117 1.56 2.38 -5.39
N ALA A 118 2.84 2.55 -5.74
CA ALA A 118 3.84 1.50 -5.54
C ALA A 118 3.93 1.12 -4.05
N ALA A 119 4.05 2.11 -3.16
CA ALA A 119 4.17 1.88 -1.72
C ALA A 119 2.92 1.24 -1.10
N SER A 120 1.73 1.75 -1.42
CA SER A 120 0.46 1.25 -0.88
C SER A 120 0.05 -0.09 -1.49
N THR A 121 0.37 -0.37 -2.75
CA THR A 121 0.08 -1.70 -3.35
C THR A 121 1.06 -2.75 -2.83
N TYR A 122 2.34 -2.39 -2.68
CA TYR A 122 3.35 -3.28 -2.12
C TYR A 122 3.04 -3.62 -0.65
N ALA A 123 2.39 -2.74 0.11
CA ALA A 123 2.02 -3.04 1.48
C ALA A 123 1.08 -4.26 1.64
N TYR A 124 0.28 -4.61 0.63
CA TYR A 124 -0.46 -5.88 0.61
C TYR A 124 0.47 -7.10 0.57
N HIS A 125 1.63 -6.99 -0.08
CA HIS A 125 2.66 -8.03 -0.03
C HIS A 125 3.17 -8.24 1.40
N ILE A 126 3.40 -7.15 2.13
CA ILE A 126 3.80 -7.21 3.54
C ILE A 126 2.73 -7.86 4.40
N GLN A 127 1.46 -7.47 4.22
CA GLN A 127 0.35 -8.12 4.90
C GLN A 127 0.29 -9.63 4.60
N ASN A 128 0.57 -10.04 3.37
CA ASN A 128 0.63 -11.44 2.99
C ASN A 128 1.78 -12.20 3.68
N VAL A 129 3.03 -11.75 3.52
CA VAL A 129 4.20 -12.52 4.01
C VAL A 129 4.29 -12.61 5.54
N VAL A 130 3.69 -11.67 6.27
CA VAL A 130 3.60 -11.72 7.74
C VAL A 130 2.32 -12.40 8.26
N GLY A 131 1.49 -12.93 7.35
CA GLY A 131 0.29 -13.73 7.66
C GLY A 131 -0.91 -12.91 8.15
N ILE A 132 -0.96 -11.61 7.86
CA ILE A 132 -2.14 -10.77 8.09
C ILE A 132 -3.22 -11.08 7.06
N ASP A 133 -2.86 -11.19 5.77
CA ASP A 133 -3.85 -11.49 4.72
C ASP A 133 -4.56 -12.83 4.99
N ALA A 134 -3.81 -13.90 5.26
CA ALA A 134 -4.40 -15.19 5.62
C ALA A 134 -5.35 -15.12 6.83
N ALA A 135 -5.02 -14.28 7.83
CA ALA A 135 -5.87 -14.08 9.00
C ALA A 135 -7.11 -13.22 8.70
N TYR A 136 -6.99 -12.28 7.76
CA TYR A 136 -8.09 -11.47 7.24
C TYR A 136 -9.05 -12.35 6.43
N GLN A 137 -8.56 -13.20 5.52
CA GLN A 137 -9.40 -14.13 4.76
C GLN A 137 -10.12 -15.14 5.65
N ALA A 138 -9.52 -15.53 6.79
CA ALA A 138 -10.09 -16.50 7.72
C ALA A 138 -11.12 -15.91 8.70
N ILE A 139 -11.28 -14.58 8.77
CA ILE A 139 -12.18 -13.98 9.76
C ILE A 139 -13.64 -14.07 9.29
N PRO A 140 -14.56 -14.63 10.11
CA PRO A 140 -15.95 -14.69 9.72
C PRO A 140 -16.63 -13.32 9.80
N TYR A 141 -17.66 -13.13 8.97
CA TYR A 141 -18.60 -12.03 9.06
C TYR A 141 -20.03 -12.59 8.99
N GLY A 142 -20.90 -12.11 9.88
CA GLY A 142 -22.32 -12.47 9.89
C GLY A 142 -23.17 -11.46 9.11
N LYS A 143 -22.71 -10.21 8.97
CA LYS A 143 -23.40 -9.14 8.24
C LYS A 143 -22.48 -8.45 7.24
N ARG A 144 -23.05 -7.93 6.14
CA ARG A 144 -22.31 -7.16 5.13
C ARG A 144 -21.55 -5.98 5.74
N ALA A 145 -22.13 -5.29 6.74
CA ALA A 145 -21.48 -4.19 7.43
C ALA A 145 -20.17 -4.60 8.15
N GLU A 146 -20.11 -5.82 8.68
CA GLU A 146 -18.89 -6.35 9.33
C GLU A 146 -17.82 -6.66 8.29
N LEU A 147 -18.19 -7.27 7.16
CA LEU A 147 -17.28 -7.49 6.04
C LEU A 147 -16.70 -6.15 5.54
N LEU A 148 -17.54 -5.15 5.31
CA LEU A 148 -17.08 -3.84 4.86
C LEU A 148 -16.13 -3.20 5.87
N GLU A 149 -16.35 -3.35 7.19
CA GLU A 149 -15.38 -2.87 8.18
C GLU A 149 -14.05 -3.62 8.14
N GLN A 150 -14.08 -4.94 7.93
CA GLN A 150 -12.87 -5.75 7.78
C GLN A 150 -12.05 -5.29 6.57
N ASN A 151 -12.71 -5.02 5.43
CA ASN A 151 -12.09 -4.51 4.21
C ASN A 151 -11.41 -3.15 4.46
N ARG A 152 -12.13 -2.21 5.09
CA ARG A 152 -11.57 -0.89 5.42
C ARG A 152 -10.35 -1.00 6.32
N ARG A 153 -10.40 -1.87 7.35
CA ARG A 153 -9.25 -2.09 8.23
C ARG A 153 -8.05 -2.64 7.45
N TYR A 154 -8.27 -3.59 6.55
CA TYR A 154 -7.21 -4.16 5.71
C TYR A 154 -6.58 -3.12 4.78
N ASN A 155 -7.41 -2.34 4.06
CA ASN A 155 -6.97 -1.30 3.14
C ASN A 155 -6.25 -0.14 3.85
N LEU A 156 -6.81 0.38 4.94
CA LEU A 156 -6.20 1.48 5.70
C LEU A 156 -4.85 1.10 6.33
N GLN A 157 -4.67 -0.17 6.70
CA GLN A 157 -3.38 -0.67 7.16
C GLN A 157 -2.35 -0.68 6.03
N SER A 158 -2.76 -1.08 4.82
CA SER A 158 -1.90 -1.05 3.64
C SER A 158 -1.39 0.38 3.36
N THR A 159 -2.29 1.36 3.38
CA THR A 159 -1.96 2.78 3.27
C THR A 159 -0.99 3.26 4.36
N CYS A 160 -1.18 2.81 5.61
CA CYS A 160 -0.26 3.15 6.69
C CYS A 160 1.14 2.54 6.51
N PHE A 161 1.23 1.27 6.11
CA PHE A 161 2.51 0.63 5.80
C PHE A 161 3.23 1.33 4.63
N GLY A 162 2.49 1.76 3.60
CA GLY A 162 3.02 2.63 2.56
C GLY A 162 3.63 3.91 3.14
N GLY A 163 2.91 4.59 4.05
CA GLY A 163 3.43 5.76 4.77
C GLY A 163 4.70 5.48 5.58
N ALA A 164 4.77 4.33 6.26
CA ALA A 164 5.94 3.92 7.03
C ALA A 164 7.17 3.71 6.14
N PHE A 165 7.00 3.12 4.95
CA PHE A 165 8.05 3.05 3.94
C PHE A 165 8.45 4.45 3.45
N ILE A 166 7.50 5.30 3.10
CA ILE A 166 7.80 6.66 2.62
C ILE A 166 8.64 7.41 3.66
N LYS A 167 8.38 7.23 4.95
CA LYS A 167 9.23 7.80 6.02
C LYS A 167 10.65 7.24 6.03
N SER A 168 10.82 5.95 5.79
CA SER A 168 12.15 5.31 5.79
C SER A 168 13.09 5.88 4.75
N VAL A 169 12.55 6.42 3.64
CA VAL A 169 13.32 7.05 2.57
C VAL A 169 13.29 8.58 2.59
N TRP A 170 12.60 9.19 3.57
CA TRP A 170 12.48 10.65 3.69
C TRP A 170 13.44 11.22 4.74
N PRO A 171 14.19 12.32 4.45
CA PRO A 171 14.17 13.12 3.22
C PRO A 171 14.79 12.40 2.02
N MET A 172 14.15 12.56 0.86
CA MET A 172 14.58 12.02 -0.42
C MET A 172 15.16 13.14 -1.30
N GLU A 173 16.19 12.84 -2.07
CA GLU A 173 16.76 13.79 -3.02
C GLU A 173 15.69 14.26 -4.02
N GLY A 174 15.64 15.55 -4.32
CA GLY A 174 14.64 16.13 -5.22
C GLY A 174 13.22 16.27 -4.64
N ARG A 175 12.93 15.73 -3.43
CA ARG A 175 11.63 15.88 -2.77
C ARG A 175 11.66 16.84 -1.60
N THR A 176 10.58 17.61 -1.44
CA THR A 176 10.40 18.63 -0.42
C THR A 176 9.17 18.35 0.43
N SER A 177 9.02 19.04 1.58
CA SER A 177 7.78 18.95 2.37
C SER A 177 6.53 19.38 1.60
N LYS A 178 6.66 20.16 0.51
CA LYS A 178 5.54 20.49 -0.39
C LYS A 178 5.08 19.24 -1.15
N ASP A 179 6.00 18.47 -1.69
CA ASP A 179 5.72 17.21 -2.39
C ASP A 179 5.03 16.21 -1.47
N TRP A 180 5.46 16.13 -0.20
CA TRP A 180 4.75 15.33 0.79
C TRP A 180 3.29 15.76 0.98
N ASN A 181 3.04 17.06 1.11
CA ASN A 181 1.67 17.57 1.28
C ASN A 181 0.81 17.32 0.02
N GLU A 182 1.40 17.42 -1.16
CA GLU A 182 0.76 17.11 -2.44
C GLU A 182 0.42 15.63 -2.57
N LEU A 183 1.38 14.73 -2.25
CA LEU A 183 1.13 13.29 -2.20
C LEU A 183 -0.03 12.95 -1.26
N VAL A 184 -0.04 13.50 -0.04
CA VAL A 184 -1.15 13.29 0.91
C VAL A 184 -2.48 13.81 0.36
N ALA A 185 -2.47 14.88 -0.44
CA ALA A 185 -3.67 15.43 -1.06
C ALA A 185 -4.19 14.57 -2.22
N LEU A 186 -3.32 13.85 -2.93
CA LEU A 186 -3.72 12.91 -3.99
C LEU A 186 -4.41 11.65 -3.45
N VAL A 187 -4.19 11.28 -2.18
CA VAL A 187 -4.79 10.08 -1.62
C VAL A 187 -6.28 10.29 -1.35
N GLU A 188 -7.08 9.42 -1.96
CA GLU A 188 -8.53 9.35 -1.88
C GLU A 188 -8.98 8.01 -1.28
N GLY A 189 -10.24 7.94 -0.88
CA GLY A 189 -10.91 6.73 -0.39
C GLY A 189 -12.36 6.72 -0.86
N ASP A 190 -13.24 6.00 -0.16
CA ASP A 190 -14.65 5.84 -0.57
C ASP A 190 -15.35 7.21 -0.76
N GLU A 191 -16.02 7.40 -1.89
CA GLU A 191 -16.87 8.55 -2.16
C GLU A 191 -18.33 8.34 -1.68
N PRO A 192 -19.13 9.42 -1.49
CA PRO A 192 -20.54 9.29 -1.16
C PRO A 192 -21.32 8.52 -2.25
N GLY A 193 -21.80 7.32 -1.91
CA GLY A 193 -22.54 6.44 -2.82
C GLY A 193 -21.79 5.17 -3.17
N ASP A 194 -20.47 5.14 -2.92
CA ASP A 194 -19.66 3.95 -3.09
C ASP A 194 -19.97 2.89 -2.04
N GLU A 195 -19.66 1.65 -2.40
CA GLU A 195 -19.59 0.60 -1.41
C GLU A 195 -18.35 0.81 -0.54
N ARG A 196 -18.53 0.79 0.78
CA ARG A 196 -17.50 1.27 1.74
C ARG A 196 -16.37 0.27 1.97
N TRP A 197 -15.51 0.07 0.98
CA TRP A 197 -14.44 -0.92 0.96
C TRP A 197 -13.11 -0.39 1.48
N ASP A 198 -12.76 0.84 1.16
CA ASP A 198 -11.41 1.38 1.38
C ASP A 198 -11.34 2.31 2.59
N GLY A 199 -12.49 2.87 2.97
CA GLY A 199 -12.62 3.85 4.03
C GLY A 199 -12.54 5.25 3.47
N LYS A 200 -13.09 6.21 4.22
CA LYS A 200 -13.18 7.60 3.78
C LYS A 200 -11.80 8.18 3.49
N THR A 201 -11.73 9.12 2.54
CA THR A 201 -10.53 9.91 2.24
C THR A 201 -9.84 10.47 3.51
N ALA A 202 -10.61 10.94 4.49
CA ALA A 202 -10.06 11.43 5.75
C ALA A 202 -9.31 10.35 6.56
N ASN A 203 -9.79 9.10 6.53
CA ASN A 203 -9.13 7.97 7.20
C ASN A 203 -7.92 7.48 6.40
N GLN A 204 -8.01 7.41 5.08
CA GLN A 204 -6.86 7.09 4.22
C GLN A 204 -5.69 8.04 4.49
N ARG A 205 -5.94 9.35 4.43
CA ARG A 205 -4.93 10.38 4.72
C ARG A 205 -4.45 10.33 6.18
N PHE A 206 -5.32 9.98 7.13
CA PHE A 206 -4.92 9.82 8.54
C PHE A 206 -3.92 8.68 8.70
N TRP A 207 -4.19 7.52 8.12
CA TRP A 207 -3.33 6.33 8.23
C TRP A 207 -2.03 6.49 7.47
N LEU A 208 -2.05 7.08 6.27
CA LEU A 208 -0.84 7.46 5.54
C LEU A 208 0.08 8.34 6.41
N LYS A 209 -0.46 9.42 6.98
CA LYS A 209 0.28 10.34 7.84
C LYS A 209 0.79 9.68 9.11
N ARG A 210 0.04 8.75 9.69
CA ARG A 210 0.42 8.00 10.90
C ARG A 210 1.61 7.07 10.66
N GLY A 211 1.59 6.35 9.53
CA GLY A 211 2.73 5.57 9.09
C GLY A 211 3.95 6.46 8.87
N PHE A 212 3.78 7.56 8.13
CA PHE A 212 4.86 8.49 7.85
C PHE A 212 5.45 9.16 9.09
N SER A 213 4.63 9.49 10.10
CA SER A 213 5.13 10.16 11.30
C SER A 213 6.07 9.28 12.14
N THR A 214 5.90 7.96 12.08
CA THR A 214 6.63 7.03 12.95
C THR A 214 7.67 6.20 12.19
N GLY A 215 7.41 5.88 10.92
CA GLY A 215 8.17 4.87 10.18
C GLY A 215 8.01 3.46 10.75
N ASP A 216 7.07 3.24 11.68
CA ASP A 216 6.93 2.00 12.45
C ASP A 216 5.60 1.30 12.13
N PRO A 217 5.61 0.04 11.62
CA PRO A 217 4.41 -0.72 11.32
C PRO A 217 3.57 -1.03 12.57
N GLY A 218 4.13 -0.97 13.77
CA GLY A 218 3.39 -1.02 15.04
C GLY A 218 2.40 0.13 15.20
N SER A 219 2.65 1.27 14.57
CA SER A 219 1.67 2.37 14.52
C SER A 219 0.48 2.05 13.61
N CYS A 220 0.61 1.08 12.69
CA CYS A 220 -0.33 0.75 11.62
C CYS A 220 -1.34 -0.36 11.97
N ASN A 221 -1.57 -0.62 13.27
CA ASN A 221 -2.55 -1.61 13.71
C ASN A 221 -3.99 -1.06 13.61
N SER A 222 -4.54 -1.08 12.39
CA SER A 222 -5.93 -0.68 12.11
C SER A 222 -6.94 -1.62 12.75
N TRP A 223 -6.59 -2.88 13.05
CA TRP A 223 -7.49 -3.89 13.61
C TRP A 223 -7.89 -3.61 15.06
N THR A 224 -7.05 -2.89 15.81
CA THR A 224 -7.34 -2.44 17.18
C THR A 224 -7.88 -1.01 17.25
N ALA A 225 -7.95 -0.31 16.11
CA ALA A 225 -8.39 1.09 16.08
C ALA A 225 -9.91 1.22 16.30
N PRO A 226 -10.37 2.33 16.91
CA PRO A 226 -11.80 2.58 17.09
C PRO A 226 -12.51 2.77 15.73
N PRO A 227 -13.81 2.46 15.62
CA PRO A 227 -14.56 2.55 14.35
C PRO A 227 -14.46 3.90 13.65
N SER A 228 -14.36 5.01 14.39
CA SER A 228 -14.23 6.37 13.83
C SER A 228 -12.94 6.57 13.02
N LYS A 229 -11.90 5.77 13.27
CA LYS A 229 -10.61 5.79 12.55
C LYS A 229 -10.55 4.80 11.40
N VAL A 230 -11.61 4.02 11.17
CA VAL A 230 -11.69 3.00 10.12
C VAL A 230 -13.04 3.05 9.39
N ALA A 231 -13.65 4.23 9.40
CA ALA A 231 -14.93 4.51 8.76
C ALA A 231 -14.77 4.72 7.26
#